data_AF-A0A844EPL8-F1
#
_entry.id   AF-A0A844EPL8-F1
#
_cell.length_a   1.000
_cell.length_b   1.000
_cell.length_c   1.000
_cell.angle_alpha   90.00
_cell.angle_beta   90.00
_cell.angle_gamma   90.00
#
_symmetry.space_group_name_H-M   'P 1'
#
loop_
_entity.id
_entity.type
_entity.pdbx_description
1 polymer ?
#
loop_
_entity_poly.entity_id
_entity_poly.type
_entity_poly.pdbx_seq_one_letter_code
_entity_poly.pdbx_strand_id
1 'polypeptide(L)'
;MKVLYLWLIKLFSIFNVWRPKHKVIYVMSFDDNVHFIKQLAQQLPHRYQLAVLYRPNTEAAATDLAAFGITVRPFHDGLKFVFDNVSLLMSAKLIICDNYYA
;
A
#
# COMPACT_ATOMS: atom_id res chain seq x y z
N MET A 1 6.32 -19.08 15.06
CA MET A 1 5.54 -18.21 14.15
C MET A 1 6.32 -16.98 13.70
N LYS A 2 6.63 -16.03 14.61
CA LYS A 2 7.29 -14.75 14.24
C LYS A 2 8.65 -14.91 13.54
N VAL A 3 9.48 -15.87 13.97
CA VAL A 3 10.80 -16.14 13.35
C VAL A 3 10.66 -16.63 11.91
N LEU A 4 9.78 -17.61 11.67
CA LEU A 4 9.50 -18.14 10.32
C LEU A 4 8.93 -17.05 9.40
N TYR A 5 8.03 -16.23 9.94
CA TYR A 5 7.44 -15.10 9.22
C TYR A 5 8.49 -14.06 8.79
N LEU A 6 9.38 -13.66 9.71
CA LEU A 6 10.48 -12.75 9.40
C LEU A 6 11.47 -13.35 8.39
N TRP A 7 11.74 -14.65 8.48
CA TRP A 7 12.58 -15.35 7.52
C TRP A 7 11.95 -15.34 6.11
N LEU A 8 10.65 -15.59 6.01
CA LEU A 8 9.90 -15.54 4.75
C LEU A 8 9.91 -14.14 4.14
N ILE A 9 9.71 -13.09 4.94
CA ILE A 9 9.81 -11.69 4.48
C ILE A 9 11.20 -11.41 3.93
N LYS A 10 12.27 -11.82 4.64
CA LYS A 10 13.65 -11.62 4.16
C LYS A 10 13.87 -12.31 2.82
N LEU A 11 13.47 -13.58 2.70
CA LEU A 11 13.60 -14.36 1.47
C LEU A 11 12.87 -13.68 0.30
N PHE A 12 11.60 -13.32 0.49
CA PHE A 12 10.80 -12.64 -0.54
C PHE A 12 11.30 -11.25 -0.88
N SER A 13 11.87 -10.53 0.08
CA SER A 13 12.46 -9.21 -0.16
C SER A 13 13.65 -9.30 -1.12
N ILE A 14 14.52 -10.30 -0.93
CA ILE A 14 15.69 -10.54 -1.81
C ILE A 14 15.24 -10.72 -3.26
N PHE A 15 14.21 -11.54 -3.50
CA PHE A 15 13.65 -11.76 -4.84
C PHE A 15 13.02 -10.52 -5.47
N ASN A 16 12.70 -9.49 -4.69
CA ASN A 16 12.04 -8.28 -5.16
C ASN A 16 12.92 -7.01 -5.09
N VAL A 17 14.22 -7.13 -4.79
CA VAL A 17 15.13 -5.97 -4.70
C VAL A 17 15.21 -5.19 -6.03
N TRP A 18 15.20 -5.90 -7.16
CA TRP A 18 15.39 -5.29 -8.48
C TRP A 18 14.12 -4.65 -9.06
N ARG A 19 13.02 -4.63 -8.31
CA ARG A 19 11.77 -4.05 -8.81
C ARG A 19 11.91 -2.54 -9.04
N PRO A 20 11.37 -2.02 -10.15
CA PRO A 20 11.38 -0.58 -10.42
C PRO A 20 10.59 0.18 -9.36
N LYS A 21 11.19 1.22 -8.79
CA LYS A 21 10.61 2.05 -7.73
C LYS A 21 9.75 3.18 -8.32
N HIS A 22 8.58 2.81 -8.84
CA HIS A 22 7.66 3.71 -9.55
C HIS A 22 6.29 3.83 -8.88
N LYS A 23 6.11 3.27 -7.68
CA LYS A 23 4.85 3.37 -6.94
C LYS A 23 4.98 4.31 -5.76
N VAL A 24 3.92 5.05 -5.47
CA VAL A 24 3.70 5.68 -4.18
C VAL A 24 2.62 4.88 -3.49
N ILE A 25 2.90 4.40 -2.28
CA ILE A 25 1.94 3.62 -1.52
C ILE A 25 1.43 4.48 -0.38
N TYR A 26 0.12 4.56 -0.25
CA TYR A 26 -0.54 5.16 0.89
C TYR A 26 -1.20 4.05 1.71
N VAL A 27 -0.85 3.93 2.98
CA VAL A 27 -1.49 3.00 3.92
C VAL A 27 -2.54 3.82 4.67
N MET A 28 -3.82 3.49 4.42
CA MET A 28 -5.01 4.16 4.92
C MET A 28 -5.62 3.38 6.09
N SER A 29 -5.65 4.01 7.25
CA SER A 29 -6.21 3.49 8.50
C SER A 29 -7.60 4.06 8.82
N PHE A 30 -7.91 5.24 8.28
CA PHE A 30 -9.15 6.00 8.51
C PHE A 30 -9.69 6.60 7.19
N ASP A 31 -10.97 6.92 7.13
CA ASP A 31 -11.65 7.47 5.95
C ASP A 31 -11.56 9.01 5.82
N ASP A 32 -11.14 9.72 6.87
CA ASP A 32 -11.04 11.19 6.85
C ASP A 32 -10.02 11.75 5.84
N ASN A 33 -9.06 10.94 5.36
CA ASN A 33 -7.98 11.40 4.48
C ASN A 33 -8.27 11.27 2.98
N VAL A 34 -9.48 10.86 2.58
CA VAL A 34 -9.84 10.64 1.16
C VAL A 34 -9.55 11.88 0.30
N HIS A 35 -9.86 13.07 0.79
CA HIS A 35 -9.61 14.31 0.04
C HIS A 35 -8.12 14.56 -0.20
N PHE A 36 -7.29 14.35 0.83
CA PHE A 36 -5.84 14.46 0.71
C PHE A 36 -5.28 13.44 -0.30
N ILE A 37 -5.75 12.19 -0.24
CA ILE A 37 -5.30 11.13 -1.15
C ILE A 37 -5.64 11.47 -2.61
N LYS A 38 -6.83 12.04 -2.87
CA LYS A 38 -7.22 12.51 -4.20
C LYS A 38 -6.33 13.64 -4.70
N GLN A 39 -6.02 14.63 -3.85
CA GLN A 39 -5.09 15.71 -4.21
C GLN A 39 -3.68 15.19 -4.48
N LEU A 40 -3.19 14.26 -3.66
CA LEU A 40 -1.90 13.60 -3.87
C LEU A 40 -1.85 12.89 -5.22
N ALA A 41 -2.93 12.18 -5.60
CA ALA A 41 -3.02 11.49 -6.90
C ALA A 41 -2.91 12.47 -8.07
N GLN A 42 -3.54 13.64 -7.98
CA GLN A 42 -3.51 14.66 -9.03
C GLN A 42 -2.17 15.36 -9.17
N GLN A 43 -1.44 15.54 -8.06
CA GLN A 43 -0.11 16.18 -8.08
C GLN A 43 1.03 15.21 -8.38
N LEU A 44 0.76 13.91 -8.37
CA LEU A 44 1.78 12.90 -8.62
C LEU A 44 2.27 12.99 -10.08
N PRO A 45 3.60 13.05 -10.32
CA PRO A 45 4.12 12.96 -11.68
C PRO A 45 3.68 11.66 -12.35
N HIS A 46 3.29 11.70 -13.64
CA HIS A 46 2.75 10.54 -14.38
C HIS A 46 3.63 9.28 -14.37
N ARG A 47 4.94 9.43 -14.11
CA ARG A 47 5.86 8.30 -13.95
C ARG A 47 5.61 7.48 -12.68
N TYR A 48 4.84 8.02 -11.74
CA TYR A 48 4.50 7.39 -10.48
C TYR A 48 3.04 6.98 -10.45
N GLN A 49 2.77 5.80 -9.88
CA GLN A 49 1.42 5.29 -9.67
C GLN A 49 1.10 5.32 -8.18
N LEU A 50 -0.01 5.97 -7.80
CA LEU A 50 -0.52 5.91 -6.44
C LEU A 50 -1.33 4.62 -6.23
N ALA A 51 -0.95 3.86 -5.20
CA ALA A 51 -1.72 2.73 -4.71
C ALA A 51 -2.09 2.93 -3.25
N VAL A 52 -3.34 2.68 -2.89
CA VAL A 52 -3.83 2.81 -1.52
C VAL A 52 -4.07 1.41 -0.94
N LEU A 53 -3.34 1.09 0.13
CA LEU A 53 -3.60 -0.06 0.97
C LEU A 53 -4.58 0.37 2.05
N TYR A 54 -5.73 -0.27 2.15
CA TYR A 54 -6.78 0.14 3.09
C TYR A 54 -7.22 -1.02 3.99
N ARG A 55 -7.66 -0.73 5.21
CA ARG A 55 -8.24 -1.75 6.09
C ARG A 55 -9.73 -1.99 5.75
N PRO A 56 -10.28 -3.19 5.98
CA PRO A 56 -11.67 -3.50 5.61
C PRO A 56 -12.73 -2.58 6.23
N ASN A 57 -12.45 -1.99 7.39
CA ASN A 57 -13.33 -1.01 8.04
C ASN A 57 -13.43 0.32 7.26
N THR A 58 -12.53 0.59 6.32
CA THR A 58 -12.54 1.78 5.46
C THR A 58 -12.88 1.45 3.99
N GLU A 59 -13.59 0.35 3.74
CA GLU A 59 -13.96 -0.11 2.38
C GLU A 59 -14.77 0.93 1.59
N ALA A 60 -15.67 1.66 2.26
CA ALA A 60 -16.47 2.70 1.63
C ALA A 60 -15.58 3.82 1.04
N ALA A 61 -14.65 4.34 1.84
CA ALA A 61 -13.65 5.31 1.39
C ALA A 61 -12.74 4.75 0.29
N ALA A 62 -12.36 3.48 0.36
CA ALA A 62 -11.58 2.84 -0.69
C ALA A 62 -12.35 2.74 -2.02
N THR A 63 -13.66 2.49 -1.96
CA THR A 63 -14.53 2.48 -3.13
C THR A 63 -14.60 3.86 -3.79
N ASP A 64 -14.69 4.93 -3.00
CA ASP A 64 -14.66 6.30 -3.50
C ASP A 64 -13.32 6.67 -4.18
N LEU A 65 -12.21 6.16 -3.65
CA LEU A 65 -10.89 6.32 -4.24
C LEU A 65 -10.75 5.50 -5.53
N ALA A 66 -11.30 4.29 -5.57
CA ALA A 66 -11.34 3.46 -6.77
C ALA A 66 -12.16 4.11 -7.88
N ALA A 67 -13.31 4.68 -7.56
CA ALA A 67 -14.15 5.43 -8.49
C ALA A 67 -13.44 6.67 -9.06
N PHE A 68 -12.53 7.27 -8.29
CA PHE A 68 -11.66 8.36 -8.74
C PHE A 68 -10.51 7.88 -9.65
N GLY A 69 -10.35 6.57 -9.85
CA GLY A 69 -9.29 5.98 -10.68
C GLY A 69 -8.00 5.64 -9.92
N ILE A 70 -8.00 5.70 -8.60
CA ILE A 70 -6.84 5.31 -7.78
C ILE A 70 -6.87 3.80 -7.58
N THR A 71 -5.70 3.16 -7.70
CA THR A 71 -5.60 1.72 -7.40
C THR A 71 -5.73 1.50 -5.90
N VAL A 72 -6.78 0.81 -5.46
CA VAL A 72 -6.96 0.43 -4.06
C VAL A 72 -6.77 -1.07 -3.87
N ARG A 73 -6.25 -1.48 -2.72
CA ARG A 73 -6.13 -2.90 -2.33
C ARG A 73 -6.39 -3.09 -0.84
N PRO A 74 -7.18 -4.10 -0.45
CA PRO A 74 -7.39 -4.39 0.95
C PRO A 74 -6.09 -4.90 1.58
N PHE A 75 -5.86 -4.47 2.80
CA PHE A 75 -4.74 -4.85 3.65
C PHE A 75 -5.27 -5.69 4.82
N HIS A 76 -4.81 -6.93 4.88
CA HIS A 76 -5.12 -7.87 5.96
C HIS A 76 -3.82 -8.39 6.58
N ASP A 77 -3.84 -8.61 7.89
CA ASP A 77 -2.75 -9.29 8.59
C ASP A 77 -2.74 -10.78 8.22
N GLY A 78 -1.55 -11.36 8.00
CA GLY A 78 -1.38 -12.80 7.76
C GLY A 78 -0.34 -13.16 6.69
N LEU A 79 -0.24 -14.43 6.33
CA LEU A 79 0.76 -14.93 5.35
C LEU A 79 0.55 -14.37 3.94
N LYS A 80 -0.69 -14.02 3.57
CA LYS A 80 -1.01 -13.37 2.28
C LYS A 80 -0.31 -12.02 2.12
N PHE A 81 -0.02 -11.32 3.22
CA PHE A 81 0.79 -10.10 3.21
C PHE A 81 2.19 -10.34 2.63
N VAL A 82 2.81 -11.48 2.97
CA VAL A 82 4.19 -11.74 2.54
C VAL A 82 4.29 -11.92 1.03
N PHE A 83 3.29 -12.53 0.40
CA PHE A 83 3.30 -12.77 -1.05
C PHE A 83 2.81 -11.55 -1.84
N ASP A 84 1.68 -10.95 -1.45
CA ASP A 84 1.04 -9.89 -2.24
C ASP A 84 1.54 -8.49 -1.90
N ASN A 85 1.77 -8.23 -0.61
CA ASN A 85 2.07 -6.88 -0.13
C ASN A 85 3.58 -6.60 -0.06
N VAL A 86 4.45 -7.58 0.23
CA VAL A 86 5.91 -7.35 0.20
C VAL A 86 6.37 -6.97 -1.20
N SER A 87 5.91 -7.66 -2.24
CA SER A 87 6.22 -7.32 -3.64
C SER A 87 5.78 -5.90 -4.00
N LEU A 88 4.58 -5.51 -3.56
CA LEU A 88 4.05 -4.16 -3.76
C LEU A 88 4.89 -3.12 -3.02
N LEU A 89 5.14 -3.31 -1.72
CA LEU A 89 5.96 -2.43 -0.88
C LEU A 89 7.38 -2.30 -1.44
N MET A 90 7.96 -3.39 -1.94
CA MET A 90 9.27 -3.38 -2.59
C MET A 90 9.27 -2.65 -3.94
N SER A 91 8.13 -2.32 -4.55
CA SER A 91 8.05 -1.44 -5.72
C SER A 91 7.81 0.04 -5.37
N ALA A 92 7.66 0.36 -4.08
CA ALA A 92 7.43 1.72 -3.62
C ALA A 92 8.69 2.58 -3.69
N LYS A 93 8.57 3.77 -4.27
CA LYS A 93 9.51 4.88 -4.15
C LYS A 93 9.31 5.61 -2.83
N LEU A 94 8.05 5.74 -2.42
CA LEU A 94 7.61 6.41 -1.20
C LEU A 94 6.44 5.63 -0.61
N ILE A 95 6.46 5.46 0.72
CA ILE A 95 5.36 4.89 1.49
C ILE A 95 4.90 5.99 2.45
N ILE A 96 3.62 6.32 2.43
CA ILE A 96 2.96 7.25 3.33
C ILE A 96 2.02 6.41 4.19
N CYS A 97 2.11 6.57 5.51
CA CYS A 97 1.23 5.88 6.44
C CYS A 97 0.45 6.94 7.22
N ASP A 98 -0.88 6.91 7.16
CA ASP A 98 -1.68 7.73 8.07
C ASP A 98 -1.89 7.00 9.39
N ASN A 99 -1.21 7.53 10.40
CA ASN A 99 -1.31 7.13 11.79
C ASN A 99 -0.88 5.67 12.07
N TYR A 100 0.18 5.56 12.87
CA TYR A 100 1.04 4.39 12.88
C TYR A 100 0.60 3.26 13.82
N TYR A 101 -0.40 3.43 14.69
CA TYR A 101 -0.82 2.39 15.64
C TYR A 101 -2.24 2.61 16.17
N ALA A 102 -3.14 1.66 15.87
CA ALA A 102 -4.21 1.24 16.78
C ALA A 102 -4.13 -0.29 16.88
#